data_AF-A0A2P1QTU9-F1
#
_entry.id   AF-A0A2P1QTU9-F1
#
_cell.length_a   1.000
_cell.length_b   1.000
_cell.length_c   1.000
_cell.angle_alpha   90.00
_cell.angle_beta   90.00
_cell.angle_gamma   90.00
#
_symmetry.space_group_name_H-M   'P 1'
#
loop_
_entity.id
_entity.type
_entity.pdbx_description
1 polymer ?
#
loop_
_entity_poly.entity_id
_entity_poly.type
_entity_poly.pdbx_seq_one_letter_code
_entity_poly.pdbx_strand_id
1 'polypeptide(L)'
;MIEIPIVDLMDYSGWDLRKSFFLMNKSNPVLFEWLQSPIVYKRNEVFYEIFFEVSKEYFSPIGTVYHYLKMASRNYRDYLKRETVRVKKYFYVLRPLFACSWVEQKRSFPPMEFQTLLDSVLFDSIVRKEIDSLLDKKRNGIELDEENRIDVLNEFIETQIRHFEEVVSGFDPAQKPDSKKMDLEFRKILNL
;
A
#
# COMPACT_ATOMS: atom_id res chain seq x y z
N MET A 1 5.28 5.30 -20.87
CA MET A 1 6.04 4.50 -19.88
C MET A 1 7.49 4.70 -20.26
N ILE A 2 8.23 5.47 -19.46
CA ILE A 2 9.66 5.64 -19.68
C ILE A 2 10.30 4.58 -18.78
N GLU A 3 10.54 3.40 -19.32
CA GLU A 3 11.40 2.39 -18.68
C GLU A 3 12.79 2.57 -19.27
N ILE A 4 13.74 3.03 -18.44
CA ILE A 4 15.16 3.10 -18.80
C ILE A 4 15.84 1.89 -18.14
N PRO A 5 16.65 1.11 -18.88
CA PRO A 5 17.32 -0.06 -18.33
C PRO A 5 18.31 0.33 -17.22
N ILE A 6 18.38 -0.57 -16.24
CA ILE A 6 18.96 -0.42 -14.90
C ILE A 6 20.47 -0.14 -14.96
N VAL A 7 20.90 0.98 -14.39
CA VAL A 7 22.27 1.20 -13.93
C VAL A 7 22.19 1.37 -12.42
N ASP A 8 22.55 0.28 -11.70
CA ASP A 8 22.77 0.14 -10.26
C ASP A 8 21.79 0.82 -9.26
N LEU A 9 21.19 -0.03 -8.41
CA LEU A 9 20.56 0.28 -7.12
C LEU A 9 19.32 1.19 -7.08
N MET A 10 18.89 1.81 -8.18
CA MET A 10 17.73 2.72 -8.18
C MET A 10 16.63 2.26 -9.15
N ASP A 11 15.46 1.89 -8.61
CA ASP A 11 14.25 1.61 -9.37
C ASP A 11 13.53 2.93 -9.68
N TYR A 12 13.62 3.38 -10.94
CA TYR A 12 12.95 4.60 -11.39
C TYR A 12 11.57 4.26 -11.94
N SER A 13 10.53 4.64 -11.19
CA SER A 13 9.14 4.61 -11.67
C SER A 13 8.60 6.03 -11.77
N GLY A 14 7.80 6.30 -12.80
CA GLY A 14 7.24 7.62 -13.01
C GLY A 14 6.00 7.61 -13.90
N TRP A 15 5.19 8.65 -13.74
CA TRP A 15 3.96 8.87 -14.50
C TRP A 15 3.95 10.28 -15.07
N ASP A 16 3.41 10.41 -16.29
CA ASP A 16 2.98 11.72 -16.76
C ASP A 16 1.83 12.24 -15.87
N LEU A 17 1.61 13.56 -15.90
CA LEU A 17 0.61 14.21 -15.05
C LEU A 17 -0.79 13.60 -15.22
N ARG A 18 -1.18 13.27 -16.46
CA ARG A 18 -2.50 12.68 -16.75
C ARG A 18 -2.64 11.31 -16.09
N LYS A 19 -1.62 10.47 -16.16
CA LYS A 19 -1.61 9.16 -15.51
C LYS A 19 -1.57 9.29 -13.99
N SER A 20 -0.88 10.29 -13.43
CA SER A 20 -0.92 10.58 -11.99
C SER A 20 -2.33 10.93 -11.53
N PHE A 21 -3.03 11.83 -12.23
CA PHE A 21 -4.44 12.14 -11.94
C PHE A 21 -5.36 10.92 -12.08
N PHE A 22 -5.15 10.09 -13.11
CA PHE A 22 -5.91 8.86 -13.27
C PHE A 22 -5.71 7.87 -12.09
N LEU A 23 -4.47 7.71 -11.63
CA LEU A 23 -4.15 6.88 -10.46
C LEU A 23 -4.75 7.45 -9.18
N MET A 24 -4.68 8.77 -9.01
CA MET A 24 -5.27 9.51 -7.90
C MET A 24 -6.78 9.28 -7.82
N ASN A 25 -7.46 9.42 -8.96
CA ASN A 25 -8.90 9.25 -9.07
C ASN A 25 -9.34 7.83 -8.67
N LYS A 26 -8.51 6.82 -8.95
CA LYS A 26 -8.76 5.43 -8.52
C LYS A 26 -8.36 5.14 -7.08
N SER A 27 -7.84 6.13 -6.36
CA SER A 27 -7.22 5.96 -5.04
C SER A 27 -6.15 4.85 -5.04
N ASN A 28 -5.35 4.79 -6.11
CA ASN A 28 -4.34 3.76 -6.26
C ASN A 28 -3.22 3.94 -5.21
N PRO A 29 -2.94 2.92 -4.36
CA PRO A 29 -1.96 3.00 -3.30
C PRO A 29 -0.60 3.53 -3.73
N VAL A 30 -0.10 3.09 -4.89
CA VAL A 30 1.25 3.40 -5.35
C VAL A 30 1.47 4.90 -5.49
N LEU A 31 0.46 5.66 -5.95
CA LEU A 31 0.60 7.11 -6.06
C LEU A 31 0.72 7.78 -4.69
N PHE A 32 -0.09 7.36 -3.72
CA PHE A 32 -0.09 7.97 -2.38
C PHE A 32 1.14 7.57 -1.59
N GLU A 33 1.60 6.33 -1.72
CA GLU A 33 2.89 5.88 -1.19
C GLU A 33 4.04 6.75 -1.73
N TRP A 34 4.02 7.09 -3.02
CA TRP A 34 4.99 8.02 -3.63
C TRP A 34 4.88 9.46 -3.09
N LEU A 35 3.65 9.99 -2.94
CA LEU A 35 3.42 11.33 -2.41
C LEU A 35 3.83 11.49 -0.94
N GLN A 36 3.81 10.38 -0.20
CA GLN A 36 4.17 10.32 1.22
C GLN A 36 5.56 9.72 1.45
N SER A 37 6.37 9.55 0.39
CA SER A 37 7.74 9.03 0.53
C SER A 37 8.55 9.96 1.44
N PRO A 38 9.19 9.44 2.50
CA PRO A 38 10.07 10.24 3.36
C PRO A 38 11.38 10.63 2.65
N ILE A 39 11.75 9.92 1.58
CA ILE A 39 12.97 10.18 0.81
C ILE A 39 12.59 11.03 -0.40
N VAL A 40 13.07 12.28 -0.43
CA VAL A 40 12.83 13.25 -1.51
C VAL A 40 14.15 13.64 -2.14
N TYR A 41 14.39 13.22 -3.38
CA TYR A 41 15.59 13.59 -4.14
C TYR A 41 15.50 14.99 -4.74
N LYS A 42 14.34 15.30 -5.35
CA LYS A 42 14.03 16.60 -5.95
C LYS A 42 12.52 16.77 -5.97
N ARG A 43 12.05 17.97 -5.64
CA ARG A 43 10.64 18.32 -5.62
C ARG A 43 10.45 19.77 -5.99
N ASN A 44 9.41 20.06 -6.77
CA ASN A 44 8.89 21.42 -6.88
C ASN A 44 7.83 21.57 -5.77
N GLU A 45 8.10 22.41 -4.78
CA GLU A 45 7.25 22.54 -3.59
C GLU A 45 5.86 23.06 -3.93
N VAL A 46 5.75 24.07 -4.80
CA VAL A 46 4.46 24.64 -5.23
C VAL A 46 3.60 23.59 -5.91
N PHE A 47 4.18 22.83 -6.85
CA PHE A 47 3.48 21.73 -7.49
C PHE A 47 3.05 20.66 -6.48
N TYR A 48 3.96 20.28 -5.57
CA TYR A 48 3.69 19.24 -4.58
C TYR A 48 2.55 19.63 -3.65
N GLU A 49 2.55 20.83 -3.10
CA GLU A 49 1.50 21.31 -2.20
C GLU A 49 0.14 21.29 -2.89
N ILE A 50 0.05 21.86 -4.11
CA ILE A 50 -1.19 21.86 -4.89
C ILE A 50 -1.64 20.43 -5.19
N PHE A 51 -0.73 19.59 -5.69
CA PHE A 51 -1.06 18.21 -6.08
C PHE A 51 -1.44 17.35 -4.87
N PHE A 52 -0.81 17.56 -3.71
CA PHE A 52 -1.12 16.86 -2.47
C PHE A 52 -2.47 17.28 -1.89
N GLU A 53 -2.80 18.57 -1.88
CA GLU A 53 -4.13 19.04 -1.44
C GLU A 53 -5.23 18.47 -2.34
N VAL A 54 -5.05 18.53 -3.65
CA VAL A 54 -5.98 17.92 -4.61
C VAL A 54 -6.13 16.43 -4.32
N SER A 55 -5.04 15.72 -4.02
CA SER A 55 -5.06 14.28 -3.75
C SER A 55 -5.99 13.86 -2.61
N LYS A 56 -6.20 14.73 -1.61
CA LYS A 56 -7.10 14.48 -0.48
C LYS A 56 -8.56 14.42 -0.92
N GLU A 57 -8.95 15.20 -1.92
CA GLU A 57 -10.32 15.22 -2.45
C GLU A 57 -10.69 13.94 -3.21
N TYR A 58 -9.69 13.26 -3.75
CA TYR A 58 -9.83 12.02 -4.53
C TYR A 58 -9.56 10.76 -3.71
N PHE A 59 -9.39 10.91 -2.40
CA PHE A 59 -9.23 9.76 -1.52
C PHE A 59 -10.54 9.01 -1.36
N SER A 60 -10.55 7.76 -1.80
CA SER A 60 -11.60 6.79 -1.51
C SER A 60 -11.06 5.78 -0.50
N PRO A 61 -11.54 5.79 0.76
CA PRO A 61 -11.18 4.77 1.74
C PRO A 61 -11.48 3.37 1.22
N ILE A 62 -12.67 3.16 0.63
CA ILE A 62 -13.09 1.85 0.14
C ILE A 62 -12.27 1.39 -1.08
N GLY A 63 -11.97 2.31 -2.01
CA GLY A 63 -11.11 2.00 -3.16
C GLY A 63 -9.68 1.67 -2.73
N THR A 64 -9.18 2.35 -1.71
CA THR A 64 -7.84 2.11 -1.16
C THR A 64 -7.75 0.75 -0.48
N VAL A 65 -8.73 0.40 0.37
CA VAL A 65 -8.83 -0.94 0.98
C VAL A 65 -8.92 -2.02 -0.10
N TYR A 66 -9.73 -1.82 -1.14
CA TYR A 66 -9.83 -2.75 -2.25
C TYR A 66 -8.47 -3.01 -2.92
N HIS A 67 -7.72 -1.95 -3.22
CA HIS A 67 -6.41 -2.10 -3.86
C HIS A 67 -5.38 -2.81 -2.97
N TYR A 68 -5.30 -2.45 -1.68
CA TYR A 68 -4.41 -3.12 -0.74
C TYR A 68 -4.80 -4.59 -0.53
N LEU A 69 -6.09 -4.88 -0.40
CA LEU A 69 -6.61 -6.24 -0.28
C LEU A 69 -6.23 -7.08 -1.50
N LYS A 70 -6.45 -6.58 -2.73
CA LYS A 70 -6.07 -7.31 -3.95
C LYS A 70 -4.57 -7.61 -3.98
N MET A 71 -3.73 -6.69 -3.50
CA MET A 71 -2.29 -6.90 -3.37
C MET A 71 -1.97 -7.95 -2.32
N ALA A 72 -2.56 -7.85 -1.12
CA ALA A 72 -2.38 -8.80 -0.03
C ALA A 72 -2.80 -10.22 -0.43
N SER A 73 -4.01 -10.41 -0.96
CA SER A 73 -4.55 -11.72 -1.34
C SER A 73 -3.74 -12.36 -2.46
N ARG A 74 -3.25 -11.58 -3.42
CA ARG A 74 -2.33 -12.06 -4.45
C ARG A 74 -1.01 -12.53 -3.83
N ASN A 75 -0.35 -11.69 -3.04
CA ASN A 75 0.93 -12.02 -2.43
C ASN A 75 0.80 -13.24 -1.48
N TYR A 76 -0.31 -13.34 -0.76
CA TYR A 76 -0.60 -14.47 0.11
C TYR A 76 -0.69 -15.78 -0.66
N ARG A 77 -1.50 -15.82 -1.73
CA ARG A 77 -1.64 -16.99 -2.60
C ARG A 77 -0.32 -17.37 -3.25
N ASP A 78 0.44 -16.38 -3.74
CA ASP A 78 1.65 -16.62 -4.53
C ASP A 78 2.84 -17.05 -3.64
N TYR A 79 2.88 -16.64 -2.37
CA TYR A 79 4.07 -16.83 -1.52
C TYR A 79 3.88 -17.63 -0.22
N LEU A 80 2.68 -17.63 0.39
CA LEU A 80 2.50 -18.11 1.77
C LEU A 80 1.61 -19.36 1.90
N LYS A 81 1.26 -20.01 0.79
CA LYS A 81 0.45 -21.25 0.77
C LYS A 81 1.24 -22.56 0.86
N ARG A 82 2.57 -22.51 0.72
CA ARG A 82 3.45 -23.69 0.80
C ARG A 82 3.83 -24.01 2.25
N GLU A 83 4.30 -25.22 2.53
CA GLU A 83 4.80 -25.62 3.86
C GLU A 83 6.05 -24.82 4.25
N THR A 84 6.93 -24.58 3.29
CA THR A 84 8.13 -23.75 3.44
C THR A 84 7.97 -22.46 2.64
N VAL A 85 8.22 -21.32 3.28
CA VAL A 85 7.97 -19.99 2.73
C VAL A 85 9.14 -19.05 3.01
N ARG A 86 9.37 -18.12 2.09
CA ARG A 86 10.37 -17.07 2.31
C ARG A 86 9.84 -16.09 3.34
N VAL A 87 10.50 -16.00 4.48
CA VAL A 87 9.98 -15.23 5.63
C VAL A 87 9.78 -13.76 5.27
N LYS A 88 10.63 -13.18 4.42
CA LYS A 88 10.45 -11.80 3.95
C LYS A 88 9.13 -11.55 3.26
N LYS A 89 8.49 -12.57 2.67
CA LYS A 89 7.20 -12.47 1.99
C LYS A 89 6.02 -12.24 2.93
N TYR A 90 6.16 -12.52 4.23
CA TYR A 90 5.17 -12.08 5.22
C TYR A 90 4.97 -10.57 5.20
N PHE A 91 6.05 -9.77 5.09
CA PHE A 91 5.93 -8.31 5.01
C PHE A 91 5.20 -7.81 3.76
N TYR A 92 5.23 -8.57 2.65
CA TYR A 92 4.51 -8.23 1.41
C TYR A 92 3.00 -8.47 1.55
N VAL A 93 2.57 -9.23 2.56
CA VAL A 93 1.16 -9.53 2.84
C VAL A 93 0.65 -8.74 4.05
N LEU A 94 1.44 -8.68 5.12
CA LEU A 94 1.07 -7.97 6.36
C LEU A 94 0.99 -6.45 6.14
N ARG A 95 1.94 -5.85 5.41
CA ARG A 95 1.92 -4.40 5.15
C ARG A 95 0.61 -3.94 4.49
N PRO A 96 0.15 -4.52 3.36
CA PRO A 96 -1.13 -4.11 2.79
C PRO A 96 -2.32 -4.39 3.71
N LEU A 97 -2.32 -5.47 4.49
CA LEU A 97 -3.42 -5.73 5.43
C LEU A 97 -3.47 -4.70 6.55
N PHE A 98 -2.32 -4.28 7.09
CA PHE A 98 -2.28 -3.21 8.09
C PHE A 98 -2.64 -1.86 7.49
N ALA A 99 -2.29 -1.62 6.22
CA ALA A 99 -2.78 -0.46 5.48
C ALA A 99 -4.31 -0.47 5.33
N CYS A 100 -4.93 -1.63 5.07
CA CYS A 100 -6.39 -1.76 5.11
C CYS A 100 -6.96 -1.39 6.49
N SER A 101 -6.38 -1.94 7.57
CA SER A 101 -6.82 -1.64 8.95
C SER A 101 -6.68 -0.15 9.29
N TRP A 102 -5.58 0.50 8.88
CA TRP A 102 -5.41 1.93 9.05
C TRP A 102 -6.52 2.71 8.36
N VAL A 103 -6.79 2.41 7.09
CA VAL A 103 -7.81 3.12 6.30
C VAL A 103 -9.21 2.91 6.89
N GLU A 104 -9.52 1.70 7.34
CA GLU A 104 -10.78 1.38 8.01
C GLU A 104 -10.99 2.24 9.26
N GLN A 105 -9.98 2.32 10.14
CA GLN A 105 -10.06 3.02 11.42
C GLN A 105 -9.93 4.54 11.30
N LYS A 106 -8.97 5.02 10.50
CA LYS A 106 -8.56 6.43 10.46
C LYS A 106 -9.14 7.20 9.28
N ARG A 107 -9.72 6.51 8.29
CA ARG A 107 -10.26 7.12 7.06
C ARG A 107 -9.27 8.11 6.43
N SER A 108 -8.00 7.75 6.43
CA SER A 108 -6.89 8.53 5.87
C SER A 108 -5.88 7.61 5.19
N PHE A 109 -4.95 8.20 4.43
CA PHE A 109 -3.89 7.43 3.79
C PHE A 109 -2.97 6.76 4.82
N PRO A 110 -2.64 5.49 4.63
CA PRO A 110 -1.75 4.76 5.52
C PRO A 110 -0.31 5.27 5.40
N PRO A 111 0.41 5.42 6.52
CA PRO A 111 1.81 5.83 6.51
C PRO A 111 2.71 4.78 5.85
N MET A 112 3.83 5.23 5.30
CA MET A 112 4.83 4.35 4.68
C MET A 112 5.62 3.52 5.70
N GLU A 113 5.68 3.94 6.96
CA GLU A 113 6.44 3.24 7.99
C GLU A 113 5.67 2.00 8.49
N PHE A 114 6.30 0.83 8.41
CA PHE A 114 5.67 -0.43 8.81
C PHE A 114 5.34 -0.46 10.31
N GLN A 115 6.21 0.11 11.15
CA GLN A 115 6.02 0.15 12.60
C GLN A 115 4.76 0.96 12.96
N THR A 116 4.56 2.10 12.31
CA THR A 116 3.35 2.92 12.51
C THR A 116 2.08 2.17 12.11
N LEU A 117 2.12 1.40 11.02
CA LEU A 117 1.00 0.54 10.63
C LEU A 117 0.76 -0.56 11.66
N LEU A 118 1.82 -1.24 12.09
CA LEU A 118 1.74 -2.30 13.09
C LEU A 118 1.09 -1.80 14.39
N ASP A 119 1.55 -0.67 14.92
CA ASP A 119 1.05 -0.14 16.19
C ASP A 119 -0.39 0.42 16.11
N SER A 120 -0.94 0.56 14.90
CA SER A 120 -2.35 0.93 14.69
C SER A 120 -3.32 -0.25 14.73
N VAL A 121 -2.80 -1.48 14.75
CA VAL A 121 -3.62 -2.71 14.72
C VAL A 121 -3.62 -3.37 16.08
N LEU A 122 -4.80 -3.83 16.51
CA LEU A 122 -4.95 -4.65 17.71
C LEU A 122 -4.72 -6.12 17.36
N PHE A 123 -3.87 -6.79 18.13
CA PHE A 123 -3.49 -8.18 17.90
C PHE A 123 -3.78 -9.04 19.12
N ASP A 124 -3.99 -10.33 18.87
CA ASP A 124 -3.71 -11.33 19.88
C ASP A 124 -2.21 -11.32 20.24
N SER A 125 -1.89 -11.58 21.51
CA SER A 125 -0.53 -11.58 22.03
C SER A 125 0.42 -12.52 21.26
N ILE A 126 -0.08 -13.66 20.79
CA ILE A 126 0.69 -14.66 20.05
C ILE A 126 1.02 -14.12 18.65
N VAL A 127 0.04 -13.54 17.96
CA VAL A 127 0.24 -12.93 16.62
C VAL A 127 1.26 -11.80 16.71
N ARG A 128 1.14 -10.92 17.72
CA ARG A 128 2.10 -9.81 17.92
C ARG A 128 3.52 -10.34 18.11
N LYS A 129 3.70 -11.36 18.94
CA LYS A 129 5.00 -11.97 19.22
C LYS A 129 5.65 -12.54 17.95
N GLU A 130 4.88 -13.21 17.09
CA GLU A 130 5.40 -13.73 15.83
C GLU A 130 5.83 -12.59 14.88
N ILE A 131 5.05 -11.52 14.77
CA ILE A 131 5.42 -10.36 13.94
C ILE A 131 6.70 -9.68 14.47
N ASP A 132 6.80 -9.50 15.79
CA ASP A 132 7.97 -8.89 16.41
C ASP A 132 9.23 -9.76 16.18
N SER A 133 9.11 -11.09 16.28
CA SER A 133 10.17 -12.04 15.91
C SER A 133 10.61 -11.91 14.45
N LEU A 134 9.65 -11.75 13.51
CA LEU A 134 9.97 -11.49 12.11
C LEU A 134 10.73 -10.17 11.91
N LEU A 135 10.35 -9.12 12.64
CA LEU A 135 11.01 -7.82 12.59
C LEU A 135 12.44 -7.89 13.13
N ASP A 136 12.65 -8.60 14.23
CA ASP A 136 13.98 -8.79 14.81
C ASP A 136 14.91 -9.55 13.88
N LYS A 137 14.43 -10.63 13.25
CA LYS A 137 15.19 -11.35 12.21
C LYS A 137 15.57 -10.43 11.04
N LYS A 138 14.62 -9.62 10.56
CA LYS A 138 14.84 -8.65 9.47
C LYS A 138 15.91 -7.61 9.84
N ARG A 139 15.87 -7.08 11.08
CA ARG A 139 16.81 -6.07 11.58
C ARG A 139 18.22 -6.60 11.72
N ASN A 140 18.37 -7.85 12.14
CA ASN A 140 19.66 -8.50 12.35
C ASN A 140 20.33 -8.97 11.05
N GLY A 141 19.74 -8.68 9.89
CA GLY A 141 20.28 -9.08 8.59
C GLY A 141 20.35 -10.60 8.41
N ILE A 142 19.63 -11.36 9.25
CA ILE A 142 19.48 -12.81 9.07
C ILE A 142 18.77 -12.98 7.73
N GLU A 143 19.39 -13.69 6.79
CA GLU A 143 18.77 -13.98 5.51
C GLU A 143 17.41 -14.64 5.80
N LEU A 144 16.34 -13.88 5.51
CA LEU A 144 14.95 -14.32 5.62
C LEU A 144 14.65 -15.24 4.44
N ASP A 145 15.35 -16.37 4.46
CA ASP A 145 15.26 -17.46 3.51
C ASP A 145 14.01 -18.29 3.76
N GLU A 146 14.02 -19.53 3.28
CA GLU A 146 12.91 -20.45 3.35
C GLU A 146 12.86 -21.12 4.73
N GLU A 147 11.84 -20.76 5.52
CA GLU A 147 11.52 -21.39 6.80
C GLU A 147 10.14 -22.05 6.72
N ASN A 148 9.82 -22.88 7.72
CA ASN A 148 8.46 -23.38 7.88
C ASN A 148 7.49 -22.20 8.03
N ARG A 149 6.34 -22.35 7.37
CA ARG A 149 5.21 -21.43 7.48
C ARG A 149 4.79 -21.28 8.94
N ILE A 150 4.55 -20.04 9.35
CA ILE A 150 4.07 -19.71 10.69
C ILE A 150 2.53 -19.75 10.65
N ASP A 151 1.96 -20.87 11.11
CA ASP A 151 0.52 -21.11 10.97
C ASP A 151 -0.34 -20.06 11.66
N VAL A 152 0.06 -19.59 12.85
CA VAL A 152 -0.65 -18.51 13.57
C VAL A 152 -0.75 -17.23 12.74
N LEU A 153 0.32 -16.86 12.02
CA LEU A 153 0.29 -15.69 11.13
C LEU A 153 -0.57 -15.93 9.89
N ASN A 154 -0.57 -17.15 9.37
CA ASN A 154 -1.40 -17.52 8.23
C ASN A 154 -2.89 -17.47 8.57
N GLU A 155 -3.29 -18.00 9.71
CA GLU A 155 -4.68 -17.93 10.20
C GLU A 155 -5.13 -16.48 10.42
N PHE A 156 -4.27 -15.66 11.00
CA PHE A 156 -4.50 -14.22 11.14
C PHE A 156 -4.68 -13.54 9.77
N ILE A 157 -3.77 -13.80 8.82
CA ILE A 157 -3.84 -13.25 7.46
C ILE A 157 -5.13 -13.65 6.76
N GLU A 158 -5.51 -14.92 6.82
CA GLU A 158 -6.75 -15.40 6.20
C GLU A 158 -7.99 -14.75 6.83
N THR A 159 -7.97 -14.53 8.14
CA THR A 159 -9.06 -13.84 8.86
C THR A 159 -9.16 -12.38 8.44
N GLN A 160 -8.03 -11.66 8.35
CA GLN A 160 -8.02 -10.28 7.86
C GLN A 160 -8.45 -10.18 6.40
N ILE A 161 -8.04 -11.11 5.54
CA ILE A 161 -8.48 -11.15 4.14
C ILE A 161 -10.00 -11.31 4.07
N ARG A 162 -10.59 -12.28 4.78
CA ARG A 162 -12.05 -12.49 4.79
C ARG A 162 -12.79 -11.24 5.28
N HIS A 163 -12.33 -10.63 6.37
CA HIS A 163 -12.90 -9.38 6.89
C HIS A 163 -12.91 -8.29 5.82
N PHE A 164 -11.78 -8.03 5.16
CA PHE A 164 -11.72 -6.98 4.17
C PHE A 164 -12.45 -7.32 2.86
N GLU A 165 -12.59 -8.60 2.50
CA GLU A 165 -13.46 -9.04 1.40
C GLU A 165 -14.92 -8.67 1.66
N GLU A 166 -15.38 -8.81 2.91
CA GLU A 166 -16.72 -8.34 3.32
C GLU A 166 -16.82 -6.81 3.26
N VAL A 167 -15.82 -6.10 3.77
CA VAL A 167 -15.77 -4.62 3.76
C VAL A 167 -15.90 -4.06 2.34
N VAL A 168 -15.24 -4.68 1.36
CA VAL A 168 -15.24 -4.21 -0.05
C VAL A 168 -16.29 -4.86 -0.93
N SER A 169 -17.15 -5.73 -0.38
CA SER A 169 -18.11 -6.53 -1.15
C SER A 169 -19.05 -5.71 -2.05
N GLY A 170 -19.43 -4.50 -1.62
CA GLY A 170 -20.30 -3.59 -2.38
C GLY A 170 -19.55 -2.59 -3.28
N PHE A 171 -18.22 -2.66 -3.36
CA PHE A 171 -17.42 -1.70 -4.13
C PHE A 171 -17.25 -2.16 -5.58
N ASP A 172 -17.69 -1.34 -6.53
CA ASP A 172 -17.45 -1.55 -7.96
C ASP A 172 -16.23 -0.74 -8.46
N PRO A 173 -15.06 -1.37 -8.70
CA PRO A 173 -13.90 -0.68 -9.25
C PRO A 173 -14.06 -0.25 -10.72
N ALA A 174 -15.09 -0.73 -11.42
CA ALA A 174 -15.40 -0.32 -12.78
C ALA A 174 -16.13 1.04 -12.82
N GLN A 175 -16.74 1.46 -11.70
CA GLN A 175 -17.32 2.78 -11.56
C GLN A 175 -16.21 3.84 -11.64
N LYS A 176 -16.18 4.55 -12.76
CA LYS A 176 -15.21 5.63 -12.97
C LYS A 176 -15.65 6.86 -12.17
N PRO A 177 -14.75 7.49 -11.40
CA PRO A 177 -15.07 8.74 -10.74
C PRO A 177 -15.22 9.87 -11.76
N ASP A 178 -15.98 10.91 -11.40
CA ASP A 178 -16.32 12.02 -12.29
C ASP A 178 -15.08 12.73 -12.85
N SER A 179 -14.91 12.69 -14.17
CA SER A 179 -13.76 13.26 -14.88
C SER A 179 -13.77 14.79 -14.88
N LYS A 180 -14.91 15.45 -14.67
CA LYS A 180 -15.00 16.92 -14.76
C LYS A 180 -14.23 17.63 -13.67
N LYS A 181 -14.26 17.10 -12.43
CA LYS A 181 -13.48 17.66 -11.32
C LYS A 181 -11.97 17.57 -11.62
N MET A 182 -11.54 16.45 -12.18
CA MET A 182 -10.14 16.15 -12.49
C MET A 182 -9.58 17.07 -13.57
N ASP A 183 -10.38 17.41 -14.59
CA ASP A 183 -9.97 18.33 -15.65
C ASP A 183 -9.72 19.76 -15.16
N LEU A 184 -10.48 20.23 -14.15
CA LEU A 184 -10.30 21.57 -13.60
C LEU A 184 -8.96 21.70 -12.87
N GLU A 185 -8.65 20.76 -11.99
CA GLU A 185 -7.39 20.76 -11.22
C GLU A 185 -6.19 20.51 -12.13
N PHE A 186 -6.33 19.64 -13.13
CA PHE A 186 -5.30 19.42 -14.15
C PHE A 186 -4.93 20.72 -14.89
N ARG A 187 -5.94 21.53 -15.27
CA ARG A 187 -5.70 22.82 -15.94
C ARG A 187 -5.04 23.86 -15.05
N LYS A 188 -5.38 23.91 -13.75
CA LYS A 188 -4.72 24.82 -12.80
C LYS A 188 -3.22 24.51 -12.70
N ILE A 189 -2.88 23.23 -12.63
CA ILE A 189 -1.49 22.77 -12.53
C ILE A 189 -0.69 23.04 -13.81
N LEU A 190 -1.31 22.92 -14.99
CA LEU A 190 -0.63 23.22 -16.27
C LEU A 190 -0.34 24.71 -16.50
N ASN A 191 -1.01 25.60 -15.78
CA ASN A 191 -0.85 27.05 -15.89
C ASN A 191 0.10 27.62 -14.82
N LEU A 192 0.83 26.77 -14.09
CA LEU A 192 1.93 27.11 -13.17
C LEU A 192 3.25 27.26 -13.94
#